data_AF-A0A7J2NG87-F1
#
_entry.id   AF-A0A7J2NG87-F1
#
_cell.length_a   1.000
_cell.length_b   1.000
_cell.length_c   1.000
_cell.angle_alpha   90.00
_cell.angle_beta   90.00
_cell.angle_gamma   90.00
#
_symmetry.space_group_name_H-M   'P 1'
#
loop_
_entity.id
_entity.type
_entity.pdbx_description
1 polymer ?
#
loop_
_entity_poly.entity_id
_entity_poly.type
_entity_poly.pdbx_seq_one_letter_code
_entity_poly.pdbx_strand_id
1 'polypeptide(L)'
;MKNFVDSYIDTLNRSMLWMGSNRRQDILREIRSHLTERIENGERAEDVISEFGPPGAIANEYRRIYGYGSAFTMALMVIGAVIAAFSVPALYLQSEELLGMNWPSLGLLSIGIVLIIFSSVRGGRRAGTAVGAAEAVSRFGVVIGLAIGGDLTWEGDSFIGMFGFVLATLLLPLIGYVAIIVKLKEKERDM
;
A
#
# COMPACT_ATOMS: atom_id res chain seq x y z
N MET A 1 -32.47 -0.95 19.34
CA MET A 1 -31.38 -0.73 20.32
C MET A 1 -30.30 -1.76 20.01
N LYS A 2 -29.14 -1.37 19.46
CA LYS A 2 -28.08 -2.34 19.15
C LYS A 2 -27.55 -2.93 20.46
N ASN A 3 -27.35 -4.26 20.50
CA ASN A 3 -26.70 -4.91 21.63
C ASN A 3 -25.27 -4.35 21.80
N PHE A 4 -24.79 -4.25 23.03
CA PHE A 4 -23.47 -3.70 23.36
C PHE A 4 -22.35 -4.44 22.61
N VAL A 5 -22.49 -5.76 22.48
CA VAL A 5 -21.63 -6.63 21.67
C VAL A 5 -21.62 -6.23 20.19
N ASP A 6 -22.79 -6.00 19.60
CA ASP A 6 -22.88 -5.63 18.17
C ASP A 6 -22.22 -4.28 17.89
N SER A 7 -22.38 -3.31 18.80
CA SER A 7 -21.72 -2.00 18.69
C SER A 7 -20.19 -2.12 18.74
N TYR A 8 -19.70 -2.98 19.63
CA TYR A 8 -18.29 -3.28 19.75
C TYR A 8 -17.73 -3.97 18.50
N ILE A 9 -18.41 -5.02 18.02
CA ILE A 9 -18.02 -5.76 16.81
C ILE A 9 -18.05 -4.88 15.57
N ASP A 10 -19.02 -3.98 15.42
CA ASP A 10 -19.06 -3.02 14.31
C ASP A 10 -17.85 -2.07 14.33
N THR A 11 -17.45 -1.62 15.51
CA THR A 11 -16.30 -0.74 15.69
C THR A 11 -14.99 -1.48 15.42
N LEU A 12 -14.92 -2.75 15.84
CA LEU A 12 -13.80 -3.64 15.53
C LEU A 12 -13.70 -3.92 14.03
N ASN A 13 -14.82 -4.21 13.37
CA ASN A 13 -14.89 -4.43 11.92
C ASN A 13 -14.36 -3.23 11.13
N ARG A 14 -14.77 -2.02 11.50
CA ARG A 14 -14.23 -0.77 10.93
C ARG A 14 -12.72 -0.65 11.15
N SER A 15 -12.24 -0.99 12.34
CA SER A 15 -10.81 -0.95 12.68
C SER A 15 -9.99 -1.98 11.89
N MET A 16 -10.62 -3.08 11.45
CA MET A 16 -10.01 -4.15 10.66
C MET A 16 -10.22 -4.00 9.14
N LEU A 17 -10.72 -2.87 8.64
CA LEU A 17 -11.04 -2.69 7.21
C LEU A 17 -9.90 -3.05 6.25
N TRP A 18 -8.66 -2.80 6.66
CA TRP A 18 -7.46 -3.04 5.87
C TRP A 18 -6.96 -4.49 5.87
N MET A 19 -7.62 -5.39 6.59
CA MET A 19 -7.30 -6.82 6.62
C MET A 19 -8.02 -7.57 5.49
N GLY A 20 -7.55 -8.78 5.17
CA GLY A 20 -8.24 -9.65 4.21
C GLY A 20 -9.66 -9.97 4.67
N SER A 21 -10.65 -9.84 3.77
CA SER A 21 -12.08 -9.97 4.08
C SER A 21 -12.41 -11.27 4.83
N ASN A 22 -11.87 -12.39 4.35
CA ASN A 22 -12.15 -13.72 4.91
C ASN A 22 -11.60 -13.81 6.33
N ARG A 23 -10.32 -13.46 6.53
CA ARG A 23 -9.68 -13.46 7.85
C ARG A 23 -10.37 -12.51 8.83
N ARG A 24 -10.74 -11.31 8.36
CA ARG A 24 -11.50 -10.35 9.16
C ARG A 24 -12.82 -10.95 9.62
N GLN A 25 -13.58 -11.57 8.72
CA GLN A 25 -14.86 -12.19 9.07
C GLN A 25 -14.69 -13.35 10.06
N ASP A 26 -13.67 -14.19 9.85
CA ASP A 26 -13.35 -15.29 10.77
C ASP A 26 -13.05 -14.76 12.19
N ILE A 27 -12.17 -13.76 12.31
CA ILE A 27 -11.80 -13.14 13.59
C ILE A 27 -13.01 -12.47 14.26
N LEU A 28 -13.80 -11.71 13.51
CA LEU A 28 -15.00 -11.06 14.05
C LEU A 28 -16.02 -12.10 14.52
N ARG A 29 -16.14 -13.24 13.83
CA ARG A 29 -17.04 -14.33 14.23
C ARG A 29 -16.56 -15.00 15.52
N GLU A 30 -15.26 -15.28 15.62
CA GLU A 30 -14.65 -15.87 16.81
C GLU A 30 -14.82 -14.96 18.04
N ILE A 31 -14.45 -13.68 17.92
CA ILE A 31 -14.59 -12.70 19.01
C ILE A 31 -16.06 -12.54 19.40
N ARG A 32 -16.96 -12.45 18.42
CA ARG A 32 -18.41 -12.39 18.69
C ARG A 32 -18.88 -13.61 19.47
N SER A 33 -18.44 -14.82 19.08
CA SER A 33 -18.80 -16.06 19.77
C SER A 33 -18.34 -16.03 21.22
N HIS A 34 -17.07 -15.66 21.47
CA HIS A 34 -16.52 -15.59 22.82
C HIS A 34 -17.24 -14.54 23.70
N LEU A 35 -17.55 -13.36 23.15
CA LEU A 35 -18.28 -12.32 23.88
C LEU A 35 -19.69 -12.78 24.23
N THR A 36 -20.40 -13.37 23.28
CA THR A 36 -21.77 -13.87 23.50
C THR A 36 -21.78 -14.99 24.53
N GLU A 37 -20.87 -15.97 24.44
CA GLU A 37 -20.79 -17.09 25.39
C GLU A 37 -20.56 -16.62 26.83
N ARG A 38 -19.66 -15.65 27.04
CA ARG A 38 -19.40 -15.10 28.38
C ARG A 38 -20.61 -14.37 28.95
N ILE A 39 -21.34 -13.64 28.12
CA ILE A 39 -22.56 -12.94 28.54
C ILE A 39 -23.69 -13.94 28.83
N GLU A 40 -23.82 -15.00 28.03
CA GLU A 40 -24.78 -16.09 28.27
C GLU A 40 -24.48 -16.83 29.58
N ASN A 41 -23.20 -16.92 29.96
CA ASN A 41 -22.76 -17.46 31.25
C ASN A 41 -22.97 -16.50 32.44
N GLY A 42 -23.60 -15.34 32.22
CA GLY A 42 -24.02 -14.40 33.26
C GLY A 42 -23.04 -13.26 33.54
N GLU A 43 -21.98 -13.11 32.76
CA GLU A 43 -21.06 -11.98 32.89
C GLU A 43 -21.66 -10.68 32.33
N ARG A 44 -21.31 -9.53 32.93
CA ARG A 44 -21.79 -8.23 32.45
C ARG A 44 -21.08 -7.86 31.17
N ALA A 45 -21.85 -7.42 30.16
CA ALA A 45 -21.31 -7.07 28.85
C ALA A 45 -20.23 -5.96 28.91
N GLU A 46 -20.37 -4.99 29.81
CA GLU A 46 -19.38 -3.92 29.98
C GLU A 46 -18.02 -4.46 30.47
N ASP A 47 -18.04 -5.38 31.43
CA ASP A 47 -16.85 -5.95 32.04
C ASP A 47 -16.09 -6.81 31.02
N VAL A 48 -16.81 -7.70 30.32
CA VAL A 48 -16.22 -8.58 29.29
C VAL A 48 -15.57 -7.77 28.17
N ILE A 49 -16.21 -6.71 27.69
CA ILE A 49 -15.67 -5.86 26.62
C ILE A 49 -14.47 -5.06 27.12
N SER A 50 -14.51 -4.57 28.35
CA SER A 50 -13.38 -3.85 28.94
C SER A 50 -12.12 -4.71 29.05
N GLU A 51 -12.28 -6.02 29.28
CA GLU A 51 -11.19 -6.99 29.36
C GLU A 51 -10.56 -7.28 27.98
N PHE A 52 -11.38 -7.35 26.93
CA PHE A 52 -10.87 -7.44 25.55
C PHE A 52 -10.07 -6.19 25.14
N GLY A 53 -10.46 -5.03 25.67
CA GLY A 53 -9.78 -3.77 25.43
C GLY A 53 -10.26 -3.04 24.16
N PRO A 54 -9.54 -1.97 23.75
CA PRO A 54 -10.02 -1.09 22.70
C PRO A 54 -9.95 -1.76 21.31
N PRO A 55 -11.00 -1.64 20.46
CA PRO A 55 -11.05 -2.28 19.15
C PRO A 55 -9.86 -1.96 18.23
N GLY A 56 -9.33 -0.74 18.32
CA GLY A 56 -8.16 -0.32 17.54
C GLY A 56 -6.88 -1.06 17.92
N ALA A 57 -6.69 -1.39 19.20
CA ALA A 57 -5.52 -2.14 19.66
C ALA A 57 -5.58 -3.59 19.16
N ILE A 58 -6.74 -4.24 19.31
CA ILE A 58 -6.98 -5.59 18.80
C ILE A 58 -6.77 -5.65 17.28
N ALA A 59 -7.35 -4.69 16.54
CA ALA A 59 -7.17 -4.63 15.10
C ALA A 59 -5.69 -4.44 14.70
N ASN A 60 -4.92 -3.65 15.46
CA ASN A 60 -3.49 -3.48 15.21
C ASN A 60 -2.69 -4.76 15.48
N GLU A 61 -3.03 -5.49 16.54
CA GLU A 61 -2.40 -6.76 16.88
C GLU A 61 -2.67 -7.83 15.81
N TYR A 62 -3.94 -8.00 15.43
CA TYR A 62 -4.29 -8.93 14.35
C TYR A 62 -3.69 -8.53 13.00
N ARG A 63 -3.56 -7.23 12.72
CA ARG A 63 -2.87 -6.76 11.51
C ARG A 63 -1.36 -6.97 11.57
N ARG A 64 -0.75 -6.97 12.75
CA ARG A 64 0.66 -7.35 12.95
C ARG A 64 0.89 -8.83 12.65
N ILE A 65 -0.07 -9.68 13.00
CA ILE A 65 0.00 -11.14 12.82
C ILE A 65 -0.33 -11.54 11.38
N TYR A 66 -1.49 -11.11 10.88
CA TYR A 66 -2.02 -11.56 9.59
C TYR A 66 -1.69 -10.63 8.41
N GLY A 67 -1.14 -9.45 8.69
CA GLY A 67 -0.79 -8.47 7.67
C GLY A 67 -2.01 -7.73 7.08
N TYR A 68 -1.74 -7.01 5.98
CA TYR A 68 -2.72 -6.23 5.26
C TYR A 68 -3.34 -7.04 4.10
N GLY A 69 -4.61 -6.73 3.77
CA GLY A 69 -5.39 -7.38 2.73
C GLY A 69 -5.37 -6.67 1.38
N SER A 70 -6.20 -7.15 0.44
CA SER A 70 -6.28 -6.63 -0.94
C SER A 70 -6.73 -5.18 -1.03
N ALA A 71 -7.64 -4.73 -0.16
CA ALA A 71 -8.11 -3.34 -0.15
C ALA A 71 -6.98 -2.34 0.16
N PHE A 72 -6.06 -2.71 1.06
CA PHE A 72 -4.86 -1.92 1.34
C PHE A 72 -3.95 -1.86 0.11
N THR A 73 -3.68 -2.99 -0.52
CA THR A 73 -2.87 -3.05 -1.74
C THR A 73 -3.47 -2.19 -2.85
N MET A 74 -4.79 -2.29 -3.07
CA MET A 74 -5.49 -1.51 -4.09
C MET A 74 -5.40 -0.01 -3.82
N ALA A 75 -5.58 0.43 -2.57
CA ALA A 75 -5.43 1.84 -2.21
C ALA A 75 -4.01 2.35 -2.52
N LEU A 76 -2.98 1.57 -2.18
CA LEU A 76 -1.60 1.94 -2.48
C LEU A 76 -1.28 1.91 -3.98
N MET A 77 -1.88 0.99 -4.74
CA MET A 77 -1.74 0.97 -6.20
C MET A 77 -2.31 2.25 -6.83
N VAL A 78 -3.47 2.72 -6.36
CA VAL A 78 -4.07 3.97 -6.84
C VAL A 78 -3.17 5.16 -6.52
N ILE A 79 -2.65 5.24 -5.28
CA ILE A 79 -1.73 6.31 -4.88
C ILE A 79 -0.46 6.28 -5.74
N GLY A 80 0.14 5.10 -5.91
CA GLY A 80 1.32 4.90 -6.76
C GLY A 80 1.04 5.33 -8.20
N ALA A 81 -0.06 4.88 -8.79
CA ALA A 81 -0.49 5.26 -10.13
C ALA A 81 -0.62 6.78 -10.30
N VAL A 82 -1.19 7.48 -9.30
CA VAL A 82 -1.31 8.95 -9.31
C VAL A 82 0.07 9.60 -9.26
N ILE A 83 0.93 9.21 -8.32
CA ILE A 83 2.31 9.73 -8.21
C ILE A 83 3.06 9.54 -9.53
N ALA A 84 2.95 8.34 -10.10
CA ALA A 84 3.55 7.95 -11.36
C ALA A 84 3.03 8.79 -12.53
N ALA A 85 1.73 9.03 -12.62
CA ALA A 85 1.12 9.83 -13.67
C ALA A 85 1.62 11.28 -13.65
N PHE A 86 1.78 11.88 -12.47
CA PHE A 86 2.35 13.23 -12.32
C PHE A 86 3.87 13.29 -12.50
N SER A 87 4.58 12.16 -12.35
CA SER A 87 6.04 12.12 -12.51
C SER A 87 6.50 12.39 -13.95
N VAL A 88 5.65 12.13 -14.96
CA VAL A 88 5.97 12.33 -16.38
C VAL A 88 5.82 13.79 -16.78
N PRO A 89 4.68 14.49 -16.59
CA PRO A 89 4.54 15.91 -16.88
C PRO A 89 5.52 16.80 -16.09
N ALA A 90 5.90 16.37 -14.88
CA ALA A 90 6.92 17.06 -14.07
C ALA A 90 8.31 17.10 -14.74
N LEU A 91 8.58 16.25 -15.73
CA LEU A 91 9.77 16.35 -16.58
C LEU A 91 9.69 17.49 -17.61
N TYR A 92 8.47 17.93 -17.96
CA TYR A 92 8.20 18.90 -19.03
C TYR A 92 7.86 20.31 -18.53
N LEU A 93 7.44 20.48 -17.26
CA LEU A 93 7.08 21.78 -16.66
C LEU A 93 8.29 22.70 -16.36
N GLN A 94 9.33 22.68 -17.19
CA GLN A 94 10.60 23.34 -16.93
C GLN A 94 10.50 24.87 -17.05
N SER A 95 10.89 25.55 -15.97
CA SER A 95 11.59 26.84 -16.04
C SER A 95 12.82 26.76 -15.14
N GLU A 96 13.98 26.81 -15.77
CA GLU A 96 15.32 27.12 -15.24
C GLU A 96 16.08 26.09 -14.39
N GLU A 97 17.22 25.72 -14.97
CA GLU A 97 18.35 25.00 -14.40
C GLU A 97 18.98 25.80 -13.26
N LEU A 98 19.01 25.25 -12.05
CA LEU A 98 20.01 25.68 -11.08
C LEU A 98 21.23 24.74 -11.06
N LEU A 99 21.09 23.48 -11.52
CA LEU A 99 22.15 22.46 -11.51
C LEU A 99 21.98 21.33 -12.57
N GLY A 100 21.14 21.50 -13.59
CA GLY A 100 20.90 20.45 -14.61
C GLY A 100 20.24 19.15 -14.07
N MET A 101 19.73 19.16 -12.83
CA MET A 101 19.05 18.01 -12.21
C MET A 101 17.54 18.27 -12.06
N ASN A 102 16.73 17.41 -12.68
CA ASN A 102 15.26 17.45 -12.66
C ASN A 102 14.67 17.06 -11.29
N TRP A 103 14.73 17.96 -10.31
CA TRP A 103 14.35 17.71 -8.90
C TRP A 103 12.90 17.23 -8.68
N PRO A 104 11.86 17.79 -9.35
CA PRO A 104 10.47 17.41 -9.09
C PRO A 104 10.12 15.97 -9.48
N SER A 105 10.62 15.50 -10.63
CA SER A 105 10.40 14.12 -11.08
C SER A 105 11.20 13.11 -10.24
N LEU A 106 12.43 13.46 -9.84
CA LEU A 106 13.24 12.66 -8.90
C LEU A 106 12.57 12.55 -7.53
N GLY A 107 11.95 13.63 -7.04
CA GLY A 107 11.17 13.63 -5.81
C GLY A 107 9.98 12.67 -5.88
N LEU A 108 9.17 12.77 -6.95
CA LEU A 108 8.02 11.88 -7.16
C LEU A 108 8.45 10.41 -7.33
N LEU A 109 9.55 10.16 -8.04
CA LEU A 109 10.12 8.82 -8.19
C LEU A 109 10.60 8.25 -6.85
N SER A 110 11.25 9.06 -6.02
CA SER A 110 11.68 8.67 -4.68
C SER A 110 10.50 8.33 -3.77
N ILE A 111 9.44 9.16 -3.80
CA ILE A 111 8.20 8.89 -3.07
C ILE A 111 7.58 7.56 -3.53
N GLY A 112 7.55 7.29 -4.84
CA GLY A 112 7.08 6.02 -5.39
C GLY A 112 7.89 4.81 -4.90
N ILE A 113 9.22 4.91 -4.91
CA ILE A 113 10.10 3.85 -4.37
C ILE A 113 9.80 3.60 -2.89
N VAL A 114 9.69 4.64 -2.08
CA VAL A 114 9.35 4.53 -0.65
C VAL A 114 7.98 3.86 -0.47
N LEU A 115 7.00 4.22 -1.30
CA LEU A 115 5.67 3.62 -1.29
C LEU A 115 5.71 2.12 -1.63
N ILE A 116 6.49 1.74 -2.65
CA ILE A 116 6.69 0.34 -3.05
C ILE A 116 7.33 -0.44 -1.89
N ILE A 117 8.42 0.06 -1.30
CA ILE A 117 9.07 -0.58 -0.15
C ILE A 117 8.11 -0.72 1.03
N PHE A 118 7.39 0.35 1.36
CA PHE A 118 6.40 0.34 2.43
C PHE A 118 5.31 -0.72 2.18
N SER A 119 4.78 -0.77 0.95
CA SER A 119 3.77 -1.74 0.55
C SER A 119 4.30 -3.18 0.58
N SER A 120 5.56 -3.42 0.19
CA SER A 120 6.21 -4.74 0.32
C SER A 120 6.35 -5.17 1.77
N VAL A 121 6.77 -4.26 2.66
CA VAL A 121 7.02 -4.54 4.08
C VAL A 121 5.72 -4.83 4.83
N ARG A 122 4.63 -4.13 4.47
CA ARG A 122 3.32 -4.19 5.16
C ARG A 122 2.34 -5.19 4.53
N GLY A 123 2.20 -5.16 3.20
CA GLY A 123 1.27 -6.02 2.44
C GLY A 123 1.93 -7.25 1.80
N GLY A 124 3.24 -7.42 1.98
CA GLY A 124 3.99 -8.54 1.43
C GLY A 124 4.38 -8.37 -0.04
N ARG A 125 5.00 -9.40 -0.62
CA ARG A 125 5.62 -9.35 -1.95
C ARG A 125 4.63 -8.92 -3.03
N ARG A 126 3.43 -9.51 -2.98
CA ARG A 126 2.36 -9.26 -3.95
C ARG A 126 1.91 -7.80 -3.94
N ALA A 127 1.87 -7.17 -2.75
CA ALA A 127 1.51 -5.76 -2.64
C ALA A 127 2.57 -4.87 -3.27
N GLY A 128 3.83 -5.07 -2.89
CA GLY A 128 5.00 -4.40 -3.49
C GLY A 128 5.02 -4.44 -5.01
N THR A 129 4.93 -5.64 -5.56
CA THR A 129 4.94 -5.84 -7.01
C THR A 129 3.74 -5.20 -7.69
N ALA A 130 2.56 -5.25 -7.07
CA ALA A 130 1.34 -4.68 -7.65
C ALA A 130 1.40 -3.14 -7.67
N VAL A 131 1.91 -2.51 -6.60
CA VAL A 131 2.13 -1.06 -6.55
C VAL A 131 3.18 -0.65 -7.60
N GLY A 132 4.31 -1.34 -7.66
CA GLY A 132 5.35 -1.07 -8.66
C GLY A 132 4.86 -1.26 -10.11
N ALA A 133 4.00 -2.26 -10.35
CA ALA A 133 3.38 -2.46 -11.66
C ALA A 133 2.38 -1.36 -12.01
N ALA A 134 1.53 -0.94 -11.05
CA ALA A 134 0.60 0.18 -11.25
C ALA A 134 1.37 1.46 -11.60
N GLU A 135 2.43 1.74 -10.86
CA GLU A 135 3.36 2.83 -11.13
C GLU A 135 3.99 2.78 -12.53
N ALA A 136 4.41 1.60 -12.98
CA ALA A 136 4.99 1.44 -14.31
C ALA A 136 3.94 1.67 -15.41
N VAL A 137 2.78 1.04 -15.29
CA VAL A 137 1.69 1.15 -16.27
C VAL A 137 1.22 2.59 -16.41
N SER A 138 1.06 3.32 -15.29
CA SER A 138 0.64 4.72 -15.32
C SER A 138 1.65 5.62 -16.01
N ARG A 139 2.97 5.43 -15.78
CA ARG A 139 4.01 6.18 -16.49
C ARG A 139 3.95 5.94 -17.99
N PHE A 140 3.86 4.68 -18.43
CA PHE A 140 3.73 4.36 -19.85
C PHE A 140 2.45 4.94 -20.46
N GLY A 141 1.32 4.88 -19.75
CA GLY A 141 0.07 5.47 -20.21
C GLY A 141 0.18 6.97 -20.49
N VAL A 142 0.82 7.72 -19.60
CA VAL A 142 1.02 9.16 -19.80
C VAL A 142 1.99 9.45 -20.94
N VAL A 143 3.11 8.74 -21.03
CA VAL A 143 4.09 8.91 -22.13
C VAL A 143 3.43 8.64 -23.49
N ILE A 144 2.68 7.55 -23.60
CA ILE A 144 1.96 7.21 -24.84
C ILE A 144 0.91 8.28 -25.17
N GLY A 145 0.16 8.75 -24.17
CA GLY A 145 -0.84 9.79 -24.35
C GLY A 145 -0.25 11.10 -24.89
N LEU A 146 0.85 11.56 -24.31
CA LEU A 146 1.57 12.75 -24.77
C LEU A 146 2.17 12.56 -26.18
N ALA A 147 2.70 11.37 -26.48
CA ALA A 147 3.23 11.06 -27.81
C ALA A 147 2.14 11.07 -28.89
N ILE A 148 0.95 10.53 -28.61
CA ILE A 148 -0.20 10.58 -29.52
C ILE A 148 -0.72 12.01 -29.68
N GLY A 149 -0.70 12.80 -28.61
CA GLY A 149 -1.13 14.20 -28.61
C GLY A 149 -0.22 15.15 -29.40
N GLY A 150 0.96 14.70 -29.82
CA GLY A 150 1.94 15.55 -30.51
C GLY A 150 2.73 16.49 -29.58
N ASP A 151 2.47 16.43 -28.27
CA ASP A 151 3.13 17.25 -27.24
C ASP A 151 4.52 16.73 -26.86
N LEU A 152 4.92 15.60 -27.43
CA LEU A 152 6.20 14.95 -27.23
C LEU A 152 6.96 15.03 -28.56
N THR A 153 7.79 16.07 -28.74
CA THR A 153 8.67 16.23 -29.91
C THR A 153 10.06 15.68 -29.59
N TRP A 154 10.51 14.75 -30.42
CA TRP A 154 11.65 13.87 -30.14
C TRP A 154 12.91 14.44 -30.81
N GLU A 155 13.42 15.55 -30.28
CA GLU A 155 14.69 16.11 -30.77
C GLU A 155 15.89 15.60 -29.94
N GLY A 156 16.80 14.90 -30.63
CA GLY A 156 18.24 14.97 -30.39
C GLY A 156 18.86 14.12 -29.28
N ASP A 157 18.66 14.48 -28.01
CA ASP A 157 19.53 14.02 -26.90
C ASP A 157 18.84 13.03 -25.93
N SER A 158 17.69 12.52 -26.37
CA SER A 158 16.68 11.85 -25.54
C SER A 158 16.84 10.33 -25.40
N PHE A 159 17.70 9.66 -26.17
CA PHE A 159 17.80 8.19 -26.14
C PHE A 159 18.31 7.66 -24.80
N ILE A 160 19.36 8.28 -24.23
CA ILE A 160 19.95 7.86 -22.94
C ILE A 160 18.99 8.19 -21.78
N GLY A 161 18.35 9.37 -21.81
CA GLY A 161 17.36 9.77 -20.81
C GLY A 161 16.10 8.90 -20.86
N MET A 162 15.61 8.56 -22.05
CA MET A 162 14.47 7.67 -22.25
C MET A 162 14.82 6.23 -21.86
N PHE A 163 15.99 5.72 -22.27
CA PHE A 163 16.43 4.40 -21.88
C PHE A 163 16.55 4.29 -20.36
N GLY A 164 17.14 5.30 -19.70
CA GLY A 164 17.19 5.40 -18.24
C GLY A 164 15.82 5.45 -17.58
N PHE A 165 14.87 6.22 -18.15
CA PHE A 165 13.50 6.31 -17.66
C PHE A 165 12.73 4.99 -17.80
N VAL A 166 12.81 4.35 -18.97
CA VAL A 166 12.19 3.04 -19.24
C VAL A 166 12.79 1.98 -18.31
N LEU A 167 14.12 1.95 -18.20
CA LEU A 167 14.81 1.02 -17.32
C LEU A 167 14.40 1.23 -15.86
N ALA A 168 14.44 2.47 -15.35
CA ALA A 168 14.02 2.80 -14.00
C ALA A 168 12.55 2.39 -13.74
N THR A 169 11.67 2.63 -14.70
CA THR A 169 10.24 2.28 -14.61
C THR A 169 10.02 0.77 -14.57
N LEU A 170 10.76 0.01 -15.38
CA LEU A 170 10.71 -1.46 -15.39
C LEU A 170 11.33 -2.09 -14.12
N LEU A 171 12.24 -1.38 -13.45
CA LEU A 171 12.87 -1.83 -12.20
C LEU A 171 11.96 -1.65 -10.97
N LEU A 172 10.93 -0.79 -11.01
CA LEU A 172 10.05 -0.55 -9.86
C LEU A 172 9.28 -1.80 -9.38
N PRO A 173 8.66 -2.62 -10.25
CA PRO A 173 8.09 -3.91 -9.85
C PRO A 173 9.13 -4.86 -9.23
N LEU A 174 10.37 -4.85 -9.75
CA LEU A 174 11.47 -5.67 -9.25
C LEU A 174 11.92 -5.24 -7.85
N ILE A 175 11.96 -3.92 -7.58
CA ILE A 175 12.20 -3.39 -6.22
C ILE A 175 11.14 -3.93 -5.25
N GLY A 176 9.86 -3.90 -5.65
CA GLY A 176 8.78 -4.48 -4.86
C GLY A 176 8.96 -5.97 -4.57
N TYR A 177 9.45 -6.73 -5.56
CA TYR A 177 9.73 -8.15 -5.43
C TYR A 177 10.91 -8.46 -4.49
N VAL A 178 12.01 -7.71 -4.63
CA VAL A 178 13.27 -7.97 -3.89
C VAL A 178 13.22 -7.44 -2.46
N ALA A 179 12.49 -6.35 -2.19
CA ALA A 179 12.40 -5.74 -0.87
C ALA A 179 11.97 -6.71 0.24
N ILE A 180 11.22 -7.77 -0.09
CA ILE A 180 10.82 -8.78 0.89
C ILE A 180 11.90 -9.84 1.18
N ILE A 181 12.79 -10.10 0.22
CA ILE A 181 13.85 -11.11 0.34
C ILE A 181 14.84 -10.69 1.42
N VAL A 182 15.11 -9.39 1.54
CA VAL A 182 15.96 -8.82 2.59
C VAL A 182 15.34 -9.05 3.97
N LYS A 183 14.04 -8.75 4.13
CA LYS A 183 13.32 -8.94 5.40
C LYS A 183 13.20 -10.40 5.82
N LEU A 184 13.06 -11.33 4.87
CA LEU A 184 13.01 -12.77 5.16
C LEU A 184 14.38 -13.30 5.60
N LYS A 185 15.47 -12.86 4.96
CA LYS A 185 16.84 -13.22 5.36
C LYS A 185 17.24 -12.65 6.72
N GLU A 186 16.75 -11.47 7.11
CA GLU A 186 16.99 -10.93 8.45
C GLU A 186 16.29 -11.78 9.52
N LYS A 187 15.03 -12.17 9.29
CA LYS A 187 14.27 -13.01 10.22
C LYS A 187 14.88 -14.41 10.41
N GLU A 188 15.57 -14.95 9.40
CA GLU A 188 16.30 -16.23 9.48
C GLU A 188 17.65 -16.13 10.22
N ARG A 189 18.27 -14.94 10.29
CA ARG A 189 19.52 -14.74 11.08
C ARG A 189 19.26 -14.54 12.57
N ASP A 190 18.06 -14.07 12.91
CA ASP A 190 17.67 -13.78 14.30
C ASP A 190 17.02 -15.01 15.01
N MET A 191 17.00 -16.16 14.33
CA MET A 191 16.57 -17.47 14.84
C MET A 191 17.76 -18.41 15.02
#